data_AF-A0A8H7GCX2-F1
#
_entry.id   AF-A0A8H7GCX2-F1
#
_cell.length_a   1.000
_cell.length_b   1.000
_cell.length_c   1.000
_cell.angle_alpha   90.00
_cell.angle_beta   90.00
_cell.angle_gamma   90.00
#
_symmetry.space_group_name_H-M   'P 1'
#
loop_
_entity.id
_entity.type
_entity.pdbx_description
1 polymer ?
#
loop_
_entity_poly.entity_id
_entity_poly.type
_entity_poly.pdbx_seq_one_letter_code
_entity_poly.pdbx_strand_id
1 'polypeptide(L)'
;MVREPLSAAVDPDGVLARIAEDEWVHTEDNKVSYFRAHCTTEGKAKYTANNPGEFKGGDLVEAQISVIAVKRRGRNKIYSLKLVLRAITLLDDGLTRTARTKRIQDTARLPMTPVRGIKRTAGYLDEEEDGQVPTSKMKRLTVNEVEMAEYE
;
A
#
# COMPACT_ATOMS: atom_id res chain seq x y z
N MET A 1 -9.36 5.63 29.05
CA MET A 1 -8.47 5.01 28.03
C MET A 1 -7.42 6.04 27.68
N VAL A 2 -6.14 5.69 27.86
CA VAL A 2 -5.02 6.55 27.49
C VAL A 2 -4.73 6.33 26.01
N ARG A 3 -4.65 7.41 25.22
CA ARG A 3 -4.26 7.34 23.81
C ARG A 3 -2.74 7.19 23.75
N GLU A 4 -2.26 6.23 22.96
CA GLU A 4 -0.83 6.10 22.66
C GLU A 4 -0.56 6.59 21.23
N PRO A 5 0.57 7.26 20.99
CA PRO A 5 0.99 7.63 19.65
C PRO A 5 1.44 6.38 18.86
N LEU A 6 1.11 6.35 17.57
CA LEU A 6 1.66 5.35 16.65
C LEU A 6 3.18 5.55 16.52
N SER A 7 3.92 4.46 16.37
CA SER A 7 5.36 4.55 16.14
C SER A 7 5.65 5.00 14.70
N ALA A 8 6.76 5.71 14.49
CA ALA A 8 7.19 6.14 13.15
C ALA A 8 7.46 4.97 12.19
N ALA A 9 7.69 3.76 12.71
CA ALA A 9 7.82 2.56 11.87
C ALA A 9 6.47 2.08 11.32
N VAL A 10 5.38 2.30 12.07
CA VAL A 10 4.02 1.92 11.68
C VAL A 10 3.33 3.03 10.88
N ASP A 11 3.56 4.29 11.24
CA ASP A 11 2.97 5.46 10.60
C ASP A 11 4.05 6.51 10.24
N PRO A 12 4.90 6.23 9.24
CA PRO A 12 6.01 7.12 8.88
C PRO A 12 5.54 8.49 8.38
N ASP A 13 4.38 8.54 7.71
CA ASP A 13 3.83 9.76 7.10
C ASP A 13 2.71 10.41 7.93
N GLY A 14 2.40 9.88 9.12
CA GLY A 14 1.32 10.38 9.98
C GLY A 14 -0.09 10.20 9.40
N VAL A 15 -0.24 9.36 8.37
CA VAL A 15 -1.52 9.16 7.66
C VAL A 15 -2.50 8.43 8.55
N LEU A 16 -2.05 7.43 9.30
CA LEU A 16 -2.92 6.67 10.21
C LEU A 16 -3.37 7.54 11.38
N ALA A 17 -2.47 8.36 11.93
CA ALA A 17 -2.80 9.30 13.00
C ALA A 17 -3.88 10.31 12.55
N ARG A 18 -3.76 10.85 11.33
CA ARG A 18 -4.74 11.78 10.75
C ARG A 18 -6.10 11.15 10.51
N ILE A 19 -6.16 9.89 10.07
CA ILE A 19 -7.42 9.17 9.86
C ILE A 19 -8.08 8.80 11.20
N ALA A 20 -7.28 8.61 12.25
CA ALA A 20 -7.76 8.19 13.55
C ALA A 20 -8.50 9.27 14.36
N GLU A 21 -8.36 10.55 14.00
CA GLU A 21 -8.76 11.70 14.83
C GLU A 21 -10.19 11.60 15.42
N ASP A 22 -11.17 11.17 14.62
CA ASP A 22 -12.59 11.22 15.01
C ASP A 22 -13.19 9.90 15.50
N GLU A 23 -12.78 8.74 14.95
CA GLU A 23 -13.49 7.47 15.17
C GLU A 23 -12.61 6.35 15.77
N TRP A 24 -11.28 6.43 15.59
CA TRP A 24 -10.37 5.33 15.93
C TRP A 24 -9.41 5.72 17.04
N VAL A 25 -9.35 4.92 18.11
CA VAL A 25 -8.48 5.20 19.26
C VAL A 25 -7.36 4.16 19.28
N HIS A 26 -6.11 4.62 19.14
CA HIS A 26 -4.94 3.78 19.40
C HIS A 26 -4.65 3.75 20.90
N THR A 27 -4.68 2.56 21.48
CA THR A 27 -4.36 2.30 22.89
C THR A 27 -3.35 1.17 22.97
N GLU A 28 -2.83 0.88 24.18
CA GLU A 28 -1.94 -0.27 24.42
C GLU A 28 -2.52 -1.59 23.87
N ASP A 29 -3.85 -1.74 23.91
CA ASP A 29 -4.53 -2.92 23.38
C ASP A 29 -4.43 -3.07 21.86
N ASN A 30 -4.19 -1.97 21.13
CA ASN A 30 -4.05 -1.94 19.69
C ASN A 30 -2.59 -2.03 19.23
N LYS A 31 -1.64 -2.12 20.17
CA LYS A 31 -0.22 -2.23 19.86
C LYS A 31 0.09 -3.65 19.38
N VAL A 32 0.69 -3.73 18.19
CA VAL A 32 1.18 -4.97 17.62
C VAL A 32 2.70 -5.02 17.76
N SER A 33 3.21 -6.13 18.27
CA SER A 33 4.65 -6.38 18.35
C SER A 33 5.15 -7.09 17.10
N TYR A 34 6.29 -6.66 16.58
CA TYR A 34 6.88 -7.22 15.36
C TYR A 34 8.20 -7.89 15.68
N PHE A 35 8.36 -9.14 15.26
CA PHE A 35 9.55 -9.93 15.54
C PHE A 35 10.10 -10.61 14.29
N ARG A 36 11.35 -11.06 14.38
CA ARG A 36 11.98 -11.99 13.45
C ARG A 36 12.49 -13.19 14.24
N ALA A 37 12.11 -14.38 13.81
CA ALA A 37 12.63 -15.62 14.35
C ALA A 37 13.96 -15.96 13.68
N HIS A 38 14.94 -16.36 14.47
CA HIS A 38 16.22 -16.88 14.03
C HIS A 38 16.38 -18.30 14.57
N CYS A 39 16.65 -19.26 13.69
CA CYS A 39 17.04 -20.60 14.11
C CYS A 39 18.47 -20.56 14.63
N THR A 40 18.65 -20.84 15.92
CA THR A 40 20.00 -21.09 16.47
C THR A 40 20.46 -22.51 16.14
N THR A 41 21.77 -22.74 16.18
CA THR A 41 22.41 -24.05 15.97
C THR A 41 21.92 -25.12 16.94
N GLU A 42 21.36 -24.73 18.09
CA GLU A 42 20.78 -25.60 19.11
C GLU A 42 19.29 -25.94 18.87
N GLY A 43 18.71 -25.50 17.74
CA GLY A 43 17.29 -25.73 17.41
C GLY A 43 16.30 -24.85 18.20
N LYS A 44 16.79 -23.89 19.00
CA LYS A 44 15.94 -22.93 19.71
C LYS A 44 15.68 -21.70 18.83
N ALA A 45 14.43 -21.27 18.74
CA ALA A 45 14.07 -20.02 18.08
C ALA A 45 14.45 -18.83 18.98
N LYS A 46 15.28 -17.92 18.46
CA LYS A 46 15.54 -16.61 19.09
C LYS A 46 14.75 -15.55 18.35
N TYR A 47 14.03 -14.72 19.11
CA TYR A 47 13.22 -13.64 18.56
C TYR A 47 13.92 -12.30 18.76
N THR A 48 14.01 -11.50 17.71
CA THR A 48 14.49 -10.11 17.78
C THR A 48 13.39 -9.17 17.33
N ALA A 49 13.32 -7.97 17.89
CA ALA A 49 12.41 -6.94 17.40
C ALA A 49 12.65 -6.69 15.90
N ASN A 50 11.57 -6.49 15.15
CA ASN A 50 11.62 -6.31 13.71
C ASN A 50 10.81 -5.07 13.29
N ASN A 51 11.16 -4.50 12.13
CA ASN A 51 10.41 -3.39 11.57
C ASN A 51 9.16 -3.93 10.83
N PRO A 52 7.95 -3.39 11.06
CA PRO A 52 6.75 -3.76 10.29
C PRO A 52 6.91 -3.58 8.77
N GLY A 53 7.77 -2.67 8.33
CA GLY A 53 8.10 -2.45 6.93
C GLY A 53 8.93 -3.57 6.29
N GLU A 54 9.47 -4.53 7.04
CA GLU A 54 10.20 -5.67 6.47
C GLU A 54 9.29 -6.74 5.89
N PHE A 55 8.07 -6.87 6.42
CA PHE A 55 7.11 -7.88 5.96
C PHE A 55 6.64 -7.57 4.53
N LYS A 56 6.54 -8.64 3.73
CA LYS A 56 6.08 -8.61 2.34
C LYS A 56 5.06 -9.71 2.08
N GLY A 57 4.21 -9.47 1.08
CA GLY A 57 3.31 -10.49 0.58
C GLY A 57 4.10 -11.69 0.06
N GLY A 58 3.81 -12.87 0.61
CA GLY A 58 4.51 -14.12 0.31
C GLY A 58 5.41 -14.62 1.44
N ASP A 59 5.68 -13.79 2.46
CA ASP A 59 6.49 -14.20 3.60
C ASP A 59 5.73 -15.16 4.52
N LEU A 60 6.47 -16.09 5.12
CA LEU A 60 5.94 -16.99 6.13
C LEU A 60 6.02 -16.31 7.50
N VAL A 61 4.86 -16.15 8.14
CA VAL A 61 4.75 -15.46 9.43
C VAL A 61 3.97 -16.28 10.45
N GLU A 62 4.30 -16.07 11.72
CA GLU A 62 3.47 -16.50 12.85
C GLU A 62 2.69 -15.29 13.37
N ALA A 63 1.36 -15.43 13.54
CA ALA A 63 0.50 -14.38 14.07
C ALA A 63 -0.04 -14.79 15.44
N GLN A 64 0.22 -13.96 16.45
CA GLN A 64 -0.36 -14.13 17.78
C GLN A 64 -1.63 -13.30 17.89
N ILE A 65 -2.76 -13.96 18.17
CA ILE A 65 -4.08 -13.34 18.25
C ILE A 65 -4.70 -13.64 19.61
N SER A 66 -5.32 -12.64 20.23
CA SER A 66 -6.18 -12.82 21.41
C SER A 66 -7.65 -12.80 21.00
N VAL A 67 -8.45 -13.66 21.63
CA VAL A 67 -9.91 -13.61 21.55
C VAL A 67 -10.41 -12.88 22.79
N ILE A 68 -11.07 -11.74 22.62
CA ILE A 68 -11.59 -10.92 23.73
C ILE A 68 -13.11 -10.81 23.67
N ALA A 69 -13.76 -10.75 24.82
CA ALA A 69 -15.18 -10.47 24.93
C ALA A 69 -15.40 -8.99 25.28
N VAL A 70 -16.05 -8.24 24.39
CA VAL A 70 -16.35 -6.81 24.60
C VAL A 70 -17.84 -6.67 24.86
N LYS A 71 -18.19 -6.01 25.97
CA LYS A 71 -19.58 -5.70 26.30
C LYS A 71 -20.12 -4.64 25.34
N ARG A 72 -21.25 -4.91 24.68
CA ARG A 72 -21.95 -3.91 23.87
C ARG A 72 -22.71 -2.93 24.76
N ARG A 73 -22.78 -1.67 24.32
CA ARG A 73 -23.56 -0.63 25.00
C ARG A 73 -25.04 -0.92 24.79
N GLY A 74 -25.81 -1.08 25.86
CA GLY A 74 -27.24 -1.39 25.83
C GLY A 74 -27.77 -1.96 27.15
N ARG A 75 -29.10 -2.06 27.31
CA ARG A 75 -29.75 -2.62 28.52
C ARG A 75 -29.50 -4.12 28.69
N ASN A 76 -29.27 -4.84 27.60
CA ASN A 76 -29.02 -6.28 27.61
C ASN A 76 -27.51 -6.57 27.72
N LYS A 77 -27.12 -7.53 28.56
CA LYS A 77 -25.72 -7.97 28.76
C LYS A 77 -25.20 -8.79 27.57
N ILE A 78 -25.18 -8.18 26.38
CA ILE A 78 -24.69 -8.81 25.16
C ILE A 78 -23.19 -8.55 25.04
N TYR A 79 -22.43 -9.63 24.92
CA TYR A 79 -20.98 -9.59 24.64
C TYR A 79 -20.74 -9.92 23.18
N SER A 80 -19.81 -9.21 22.55
CA SER A 80 -19.28 -9.56 21.23
C SER A 80 -17.85 -10.05 21.38
N LEU A 81 -17.55 -11.20 20.79
CA LEU A 81 -16.18 -11.66 20.64
C LEU A 81 -15.47 -10.84 19.56
N LYS A 82 -14.25 -10.42 19.83
CA LYS A 82 -13.36 -9.76 18.88
C LYS A 82 -12.02 -10.46 18.87
N LEU A 83 -11.39 -10.48 17.70
CA LEU A 83 -10.00 -10.90 17.54
C LEU A 83 -9.11 -9.66 17.62
N VAL A 84 -8.06 -9.74 18.43
CA VAL A 84 -7.05 -8.69 18.57
C VAL A 84 -5.71 -9.28 18.19
N LEU A 85 -5.09 -8.72 17.16
CA LEU A 85 -3.73 -9.08 16.78
C LEU A 85 -2.76 -8.51 17.81
N ARG A 86 -1.88 -9.35 18.37
CA ARG A 86 -0.90 -8.98 19.39
C ARG A 86 0.52 -8.96 18.86
N ALA A 87 0.88 -9.92 18.03
CA ALA A 87 2.20 -9.97 17.44
C ALA A 87 2.22 -10.60 16.04
N ILE A 88 3.19 -10.19 15.23
CA ILE A 88 3.56 -10.85 13.98
C ILE A 88 5.06 -11.15 14.03
N THR A 89 5.42 -12.41 13.79
CA THR A 89 6.80 -12.85 13.72
C THR A 89 7.14 -13.33 12.32
N LEU A 90 8.19 -12.78 11.72
CA LEU A 90 8.73 -13.28 10.46
C LEU A 90 9.50 -14.59 10.70
N LEU A 91 9.04 -15.68 10.09
CA LEU A 91 9.68 -16.99 10.16
C LEU A 91 10.63 -17.23 8.99
N ASP A 92 10.16 -16.93 7.76
CA ASP A 92 10.94 -17.12 6.53
C ASP A 92 10.51 -16.12 5.44
N ASP A 93 11.48 -15.46 4.83
CA ASP A 93 11.34 -14.54 3.68
C ASP A 93 12.04 -15.07 2.41
N GLY A 94 12.64 -16.25 2.47
CA GLY A 94 13.50 -16.80 1.41
C GLY A 94 12.77 -17.06 0.11
N LEU A 95 11.55 -17.57 0.17
CA LEU A 95 10.68 -17.80 -0.99
C LEU A 95 10.36 -16.47 -1.70
N THR A 96 9.91 -15.48 -0.94
CA THR A 96 9.57 -14.14 -1.46
C THR A 96 10.80 -13.48 -2.07
N ARG A 97 11.95 -13.54 -1.38
CA ARG A 97 13.21 -12.94 -1.84
C ARG A 97 13.71 -13.58 -3.14
N THR A 98 13.63 -14.90 -3.24
CA THR A 98 14.01 -15.65 -4.45
C THR A 98 13.09 -15.29 -5.62
N ALA A 99 11.77 -15.28 -5.40
CA ALA A 99 10.80 -14.92 -6.42
C ALA A 99 11.00 -13.48 -6.92
N ARG A 100 11.25 -12.53 -6.01
CA ARG A 100 11.50 -11.13 -6.35
C ARG A 100 12.78 -10.95 -7.16
N THR A 101 13.84 -11.65 -6.78
CA THR A 101 15.12 -11.61 -7.49
C THR A 101 14.97 -12.17 -8.91
N LYS A 102 14.27 -13.30 -9.07
CA LYS A 102 13.98 -13.87 -10.40
C LYS A 102 13.18 -12.90 -11.27
N ARG A 103 12.11 -12.30 -10.75
CA ARG A 103 11.30 -11.30 -11.51
C ARG A 103 12.15 -10.13 -12.00
N ILE A 104 13.06 -9.61 -11.17
CA ILE A 104 13.96 -8.52 -11.57
C ILE A 104 14.89 -8.99 -12.69
N GLN A 105 15.46 -10.19 -12.57
CA GLN A 105 16.33 -10.76 -13.61
C GLN A 105 15.57 -10.99 -14.93
N ASP A 106 14.35 -11.52 -14.87
CA ASP A 106 13.53 -11.78 -16.05
C ASP A 106 13.14 -10.46 -16.73
N THR A 107 12.79 -9.43 -15.95
CA THR A 107 12.49 -8.08 -16.48
C THR A 107 13.70 -7.45 -17.15
N ALA A 108 14.91 -7.64 -16.59
CA ALA A 108 16.14 -7.13 -17.17
C ALA A 108 16.55 -7.86 -18.46
N ARG A 109 16.08 -9.10 -18.66
CA ARG A 109 16.33 -9.90 -19.88
C ARG A 109 15.39 -9.55 -21.04
N LEU A 110 14.25 -8.92 -20.76
CA LEU A 110 13.37 -8.46 -21.81
C LEU A 110 14.03 -7.31 -22.57
N PRO A 111 13.99 -7.30 -23.91
CA PRO A 111 14.45 -6.14 -24.67
C PRO A 111 13.63 -4.94 -24.22
N MET A 112 14.29 -3.94 -23.63
CA MET A 112 13.68 -2.65 -23.34
C MET A 112 13.23 -2.05 -24.67
N THR A 113 11.96 -2.24 -25.02
CA THR A 113 11.34 -1.33 -25.99
C THR A 113 11.47 0.06 -25.38
N PRO A 114 12.06 1.04 -26.09
CA PRO A 114 12.18 2.38 -25.55
C PRO A 114 10.76 2.86 -25.28
N VAL A 115 10.37 2.89 -24.00
CA VAL A 115 9.15 3.56 -23.56
C VAL A 115 9.37 4.99 -24.00
N ARG A 116 8.65 5.43 -25.04
CA ARG A 116 8.57 6.84 -25.38
C ARG A 116 8.02 7.52 -24.14
N GLY A 117 8.92 8.07 -23.32
CA GLY A 117 8.53 8.86 -22.18
C GLY A 117 7.62 9.97 -22.69
N ILE A 118 6.37 9.95 -22.24
CA ILE A 118 5.48 11.09 -22.44
C ILE A 118 6.13 12.23 -21.64
N LYS A 119 6.87 13.11 -22.32
CA LYS A 119 7.27 14.40 -21.76
C LYS A 119 5.98 15.15 -21.48
N ARG A 120 5.58 15.23 -20.21
CA ARG A 120 4.50 16.12 -19.78
C ARG A 120 5.09 17.52 -19.82
N THR A 121 4.69 18.33 -20.79
CA THR A 121 4.98 19.76 -20.78
C THR A 121 4.20 20.35 -19.61
N ALA A 122 4.90 20.82 -18.58
CA ALA A 122 4.31 21.68 -17.55
C ALA A 122 4.10 23.05 -18.19
N GLY A 123 2.97 23.26 -18.86
CA GLY A 123 2.57 24.59 -19.31
C GLY A 123 1.90 25.26 -18.13
N TYR A 124 2.49 26.33 -17.62
CA TYR A 124 1.85 27.53 -17.05
C TYR A 124 2.94 28.44 -16.51
N LEU A 125 3.73 29.02 -17.41
CA LEU A 125 4.41 30.30 -17.24
C LEU A 125 4.68 30.79 -18.66
N ASP A 126 3.75 31.56 -19.19
CA ASP A 126 4.06 32.74 -19.99
C ASP A 126 2.81 33.60 -19.89
N GLU A 127 2.92 34.56 -18.97
CA GLU A 127 2.02 35.70 -18.84
C GLU A 127 2.02 36.48 -20.17
N GLU A 128 0.88 37.10 -20.42
CA GLU A 128 0.43 37.74 -21.66
C GLU A 128 1.48 38.66 -22.32
N GLU A 129 1.73 38.48 -23.63
CA GLU A 129 1.98 39.61 -24.53
C GLU A 129 1.66 39.26 -25.99
N ASP A 130 1.01 40.22 -26.66
CA ASP A 130 0.35 40.13 -27.95
C ASP A 130 1.20 39.66 -29.14
N GLY A 131 0.60 38.87 -30.03
CA GLY A 131 1.00 38.84 -31.45
C GLY A 131 1.23 37.46 -32.08
N GLN A 132 0.32 37.10 -33.00
CA GLN A 132 0.40 36.05 -34.03
C GLN A 132 0.42 34.58 -33.56
N VAL A 133 -0.73 33.93 -33.79
CA VAL A 133 -0.92 32.48 -33.68
C VAL A 133 -0.18 31.75 -34.82
N PRO A 134 0.80 30.86 -34.57
CA PRO A 134 1.36 30.04 -35.63
C PRO A 134 0.42 28.85 -35.90
N THR A 135 -0.37 28.93 -36.98
CA THR A 135 -1.35 27.91 -37.40
C THR A 135 -0.74 26.63 -38.01
N SER A 136 0.57 26.39 -37.84
CA SER A 136 1.27 25.40 -38.66
C SER A 136 1.03 23.92 -38.32
N LYS A 137 0.20 23.57 -37.33
CA LYS A 137 -0.08 22.16 -36.98
C LYS A 137 -1.51 21.82 -36.58
N MET A 138 -2.52 22.45 -37.18
CA MET A 138 -3.88 21.91 -37.12
C MET A 138 -4.10 20.92 -38.28
N LYS A 139 -4.04 19.62 -37.99
CA LYS A 139 -4.55 18.59 -38.91
C LYS A 139 -6.07 18.76 -39.01
N ARG A 140 -6.56 19.10 -40.20
CA ARG A 140 -7.99 19.10 -40.56
C ARG A 140 -8.59 17.73 -40.23
N LEU A 141 -9.59 17.71 -39.36
CA LEU A 141 -10.52 16.58 -39.23
C LEU A 141 -11.47 16.64 -40.43
N THR A 142 -11.37 15.68 -41.33
CA THR A 142 -12.38 15.45 -42.37
C THR A 142 -13.42 14.49 -41.81
N VAL A 143 -14.65 14.96 -41.66
CA VAL A 143 -15.81 14.11 -41.36
C VAL A 143 -16.25 13.49 -42.67
N ASN A 144 -16.21 12.16 -42.77
CA ASN A 144 -16.82 11.45 -43.89
C ASN A 144 -18.33 11.43 -43.66
N GLU A 145 -19.08 12.01 -44.59
CA GLU A 145 -20.54 11.91 -44.63
C GLU A 145 -20.91 10.44 -44.86
N VAL A 146 -21.66 9.88 -43.92
CA VAL A 146 -22.24 8.54 -44.04
C VAL A 146 -23.45 8.66 -44.96
N GLU A 147 -23.40 7.95 -46.09
CA GLU A 147 -24.51 7.78 -47.00
C GLU A 147 -25.73 7.22 -46.24
N MET A 148 -26.80 8.00 -46.23
CA MET A 148 -28.15 7.56 -45.87
C MET A 148 -28.64 6.65 -46.99
N ALA A 149 -28.58 5.33 -46.78
CA ALA A 149 -29.28 4.37 -47.60
C ALA A 149 -30.55 3.89 -46.88
N GLU A 150 -31.64 4.07 -47.59
CA GLU A 150 -33.04 3.81 -47.27
C GLU A 150 -33.29 2.37 -46.81
N TYR A 151 -34.27 2.20 -45.92
CA TYR A 151 -35.06 0.97 -45.84
C TYR A 151 -36.53 1.36 -45.82
N GLU A 152 -37.22 0.98 -46.91
CA GLU A 152 -38.68 0.86 -47.02
C GLU A 152 -39.24 -0.18 -46.04
#